data_AF-A0A0Q6WF22-F1
#
_entry.id   AF-A0A0Q6WF22-F1
#
_cell.length_a   1.000
_cell.length_b   1.000
_cell.length_c   1.000
_cell.angle_alpha   90.00
_cell.angle_beta   90.00
_cell.angle_gamma   90.00
#
_symmetry.space_group_name_H-M   'P 1'
#
loop_
_entity.id
_entity.type
_entity.pdbx_description
1 polymer ?
#
loop_
_entity_poly.entity_id
_entity_poly.type
_entity_poly.pdbx_seq_one_letter_code
_entity_poly.pdbx_strand_id
1 'polypeptide(L)'
;MDNEPLIKVAQPLPTSLFNEQRALWPAQGEHVLAHYDVDSIVVYQAFRESTGRYAIEHQRFGEPDYSLDRMSWIKPNFLWMMYRSGWGTKPGQEVTLGLRIRRSFFDQLLARAVASSFDPACGPSKTEWKAAVLSSEVRLQWDPDHLPDGSRCERRAAQLHPHTERADCEAPRSNPTAVAATMRAVTRQPFA
;
A
#
# COMPACT_ATOMS: atom_id res chain seq x y z
N MET A 1 17.51 23.98 -20.85
CA MET A 1 16.34 23.14 -20.52
C MET A 1 16.90 21.91 -19.87
N ASP A 2 17.03 22.00 -18.56
CA ASP A 2 17.85 21.11 -17.76
C ASP A 2 17.16 19.76 -17.64
N ASN A 3 17.85 18.74 -18.14
CA ASN A 3 17.43 17.36 -18.08
C ASN A 3 17.70 16.86 -16.65
N GLU A 4 16.77 17.12 -15.74
CA GLU A 4 16.82 16.60 -14.38
C GLU A 4 16.80 15.06 -14.45
N PRO A 5 17.80 14.35 -13.89
CA PRO A 5 17.92 12.93 -14.10
C PRO A 5 16.73 12.21 -13.45
N LEU A 6 16.04 11.41 -14.25
CA LEU A 6 15.13 10.35 -13.84
C LEU A 6 15.73 9.62 -12.63
N ILE A 7 15.16 9.84 -11.45
CA ILE A 7 15.37 9.13 -10.17
C ILE A 7 16.81 8.59 -10.01
N LYS A 8 17.65 9.29 -9.24
CA LYS A 8 18.87 8.69 -8.66
C LYS A 8 18.50 7.30 -8.14
N VAL A 9 19.16 6.24 -8.65
CA VAL A 9 18.91 4.84 -8.27
C VAL A 9 18.65 4.79 -6.78
N ALA A 10 17.39 4.53 -6.40
CA ALA A 10 16.97 4.69 -5.03
C ALA A 10 17.77 3.72 -4.17
N GLN A 11 18.55 4.25 -3.23
CA GLN A 11 19.46 3.46 -2.41
C GLN A 11 18.68 2.31 -1.74
N PRO A 12 19.26 1.11 -1.61
CA PRO A 12 18.59 0.02 -0.92
C PRO A 12 18.13 0.45 0.47
N LEU A 13 16.88 0.15 0.81
CA LEU A 13 16.37 0.43 2.15
C LEU A 13 17.03 -0.54 3.16
N PRO A 14 17.36 -0.06 4.37
CA PRO A 14 18.03 -0.88 5.38
C PRO A 14 17.13 -2.01 5.86
N THR A 15 17.66 -3.24 5.89
CA THR A 15 16.94 -4.43 6.37
C THR A 15 17.45 -4.87 7.74
N SER A 16 16.58 -5.54 8.49
CA SER A 16 16.90 -6.18 9.78
C SER A 16 16.09 -7.47 9.91
N LEU A 17 16.48 -8.34 10.83
CA LEU A 17 15.78 -9.60 11.02
C LEU A 17 14.39 -9.35 11.62
N PHE A 18 13.40 -10.13 11.19
CA PHE A 18 12.02 -10.00 11.68
C PHE A 18 11.94 -10.02 13.21
N ASN A 19 12.67 -10.92 13.88
CA ASN A 19 12.65 -11.03 15.34
C ASN A 19 13.22 -9.80 16.04
N GLU A 20 14.21 -9.14 15.46
CA GLU A 20 14.78 -7.89 15.98
C GLU A 20 13.79 -6.73 15.81
N GLN A 21 13.17 -6.62 14.63
CA GLN A 21 12.16 -5.59 14.37
C GLN A 21 10.93 -5.77 15.26
N ARG A 22 10.45 -7.01 15.40
CA ARG A 22 9.27 -7.33 16.21
C ARG A 22 9.44 -6.91 17.66
N ALA A 23 10.65 -7.00 18.21
CA ALA A 23 10.93 -6.57 19.59
C ALA A 23 10.72 -5.06 19.81
N LEU A 24 10.77 -4.26 18.73
CA LEU A 24 10.57 -2.81 18.76
C LEU A 24 9.16 -2.39 18.37
N TRP A 25 8.36 -3.28 17.78
CA TRP A 25 7.03 -2.96 17.31
C TRP A 25 6.02 -2.90 18.45
N PRO A 26 5.01 -2.00 18.38
CA PRO A 26 3.92 -1.97 19.33
C PRO A 26 3.18 -3.31 19.38
N ALA A 27 2.85 -3.79 20.58
CA ALA A 27 2.16 -5.07 20.76
C ALA A 27 0.67 -5.01 20.38
N GLN A 28 0.05 -3.84 20.48
CA GLN A 28 -1.40 -3.62 20.31
C GLN A 28 -1.72 -2.25 19.70
N GLY A 29 -2.96 -2.09 19.24
CA GLY A 29 -3.47 -0.83 18.69
C GLY A 29 -3.26 -0.69 17.18
N GLU A 30 -3.63 0.46 16.64
CA GLU A 30 -3.60 0.75 15.21
C GLU A 30 -2.29 1.42 14.79
N HIS A 31 -1.50 0.78 13.92
CA HIS A 31 -0.18 1.30 13.54
C HIS A 31 0.11 1.15 12.05
N VAL A 32 0.72 2.18 11.48
CA VAL A 32 1.32 2.12 10.14
C VAL A 32 2.73 1.56 10.27
N LEU A 33 2.87 0.24 10.11
CA LEU A 33 4.18 -0.40 9.95
C LEU A 33 4.54 -0.49 8.47
N ALA A 34 5.73 0.01 8.12
CA ALA A 34 6.19 0.09 6.74
C ALA A 34 7.72 -0.03 6.65
N HIS A 35 8.21 -0.38 5.47
CA HIS A 35 9.63 -0.24 5.12
C HIS A 35 9.82 1.11 4.43
N TYR A 36 10.62 2.01 5.03
CA TYR A 36 10.74 3.39 4.56
C TYR A 36 12.11 4.00 4.89
N ASP A 37 12.44 5.10 4.22
CA ASP A 37 13.50 6.03 4.59
C ASP A 37 12.95 7.46 4.63
N VAL A 38 13.84 8.46 4.68
CA VAL A 38 13.46 9.88 4.71
C VAL A 38 12.61 10.31 3.51
N ASP A 39 12.83 9.72 2.33
CA ASP A 39 12.23 10.19 1.07
C ASP A 39 11.11 9.26 0.56
N SER A 40 11.08 8.01 1.01
CA SER A 40 10.30 6.96 0.36
C SER A 40 9.73 5.92 1.32
N ILE A 41 8.66 5.28 0.89
CA ILE A 41 7.98 4.19 1.60
C ILE A 41 7.59 3.09 0.63
N VAL A 42 7.69 1.84 1.06
CA VAL A 42 7.20 0.69 0.30
C VAL A 42 5.77 0.38 0.70
N VAL A 43 4.91 0.28 -0.31
CA VAL A 43 3.57 -0.25 -0.17
C VAL A 43 3.40 -1.45 -1.09
N TYR A 44 2.53 -2.38 -0.71
CA TYR A 44 2.34 -3.62 -1.40
C TYR A 44 0.95 -3.74 -1.99
N GLN A 45 0.88 -4.38 -3.16
CA GLN A 45 -0.35 -4.79 -3.83
C GLN A 45 -0.15 -6.18 -4.45
N ALA A 46 -1.21 -6.99 -4.49
CA ALA A 46 -1.19 -8.28 -5.16
C ALA A 46 -2.11 -8.30 -6.38
N PHE A 47 -1.63 -8.97 -7.42
CA PHE A 47 -2.23 -9.05 -8.73
C PHE A 47 -2.16 -10.47 -9.29
N ARG A 48 -2.95 -10.70 -10.34
CA ARG A 48 -2.79 -11.87 -11.20
C ARG A 48 -1.41 -11.89 -11.84
N GLU A 49 -0.94 -13.07 -12.19
CA GLU A 49 0.41 -13.27 -12.74
C GLU A 49 0.70 -12.38 -13.96
N SER A 50 -0.24 -12.29 -14.91
CA SER A 50 -0.07 -11.47 -16.12
C SER A 50 0.13 -9.98 -15.81
N THR A 51 -0.75 -9.38 -15.01
CA THR A 51 -0.63 -7.98 -14.56
C THR A 51 0.67 -7.74 -13.79
N GLY A 52 1.01 -8.64 -12.87
CA GLY A 52 2.22 -8.52 -12.05
C GLY A 52 3.49 -8.57 -12.90
N ARG A 53 3.60 -9.54 -13.82
CA ARG A 53 4.73 -9.66 -14.74
C ARG A 53 4.87 -8.46 -15.65
N TYR A 54 3.77 -8.02 -16.26
CA TYR A 54 3.76 -6.83 -17.11
C TYR A 54 4.28 -5.61 -16.34
N ALA A 55 3.80 -5.41 -15.12
CA ALA A 55 4.19 -4.28 -14.29
C ALA A 55 5.69 -4.27 -13.95
N ILE A 56 6.26 -5.46 -13.69
CA ILE A 56 7.70 -5.60 -13.43
C ILE A 56 8.51 -5.33 -14.70
N GLU A 57 8.14 -5.94 -15.81
CA GLU A 57 8.88 -5.86 -17.08
C GLU A 57 8.89 -4.42 -17.62
N HIS A 58 7.74 -3.76 -17.60
CA HIS A 58 7.58 -2.43 -18.19
C HIS A 58 7.68 -1.29 -17.18
N GLN A 59 7.85 -1.59 -15.89
CA GLN A 59 7.86 -0.63 -14.79
C GLN A 59 6.64 0.32 -14.81
N ARG A 60 5.49 -0.19 -15.26
CA ARG A 60 4.20 0.52 -15.29
C ARG A 60 3.06 -0.48 -15.35
N PHE A 61 1.90 -0.11 -14.79
CA PHE A 61 0.68 -0.86 -15.05
C PHE A 61 0.21 -0.65 -16.50
N GLY A 62 -0.50 -1.61 -17.06
CA GLY A 62 -0.98 -1.52 -18.43
C GLY A 62 -1.95 -2.62 -18.83
N GLU A 63 -2.54 -2.41 -20.00
CA GLU A 63 -3.47 -3.33 -20.66
C GLU A 63 -2.81 -4.65 -21.08
N PRO A 64 -3.60 -5.72 -21.27
CA PRO A 64 -5.08 -5.77 -21.20
C PRO A 64 -5.64 -6.03 -19.79
N ASP A 65 -4.80 -6.46 -18.85
CA ASP A 65 -5.29 -7.08 -17.62
C ASP A 65 -5.46 -6.13 -16.43
N TYR A 66 -4.85 -4.94 -16.49
CA TYR A 66 -4.99 -3.94 -15.45
C TYR A 66 -6.27 -3.12 -15.64
N SER A 67 -7.06 -2.98 -14.57
CA SER A 67 -8.29 -2.17 -14.56
C SER A 67 -8.20 -1.13 -13.45
N LEU A 68 -8.55 0.12 -13.80
CA LEU A 68 -8.66 1.24 -12.86
C LEU A 68 -9.93 1.16 -12.00
N ASP A 69 -10.94 0.41 -12.45
CA ASP A 69 -12.21 0.20 -11.73
C ASP A 69 -12.05 -0.77 -10.57
N ARG A 70 -10.96 -1.56 -10.57
CA ARG A 70 -10.67 -2.46 -9.45
C ARG A 70 -10.28 -1.63 -8.23
N MET A 71 -11.12 -1.70 -7.20
CA MET A 71 -10.78 -1.23 -5.87
C MET A 71 -9.47 -1.87 -5.39
N SER A 72 -8.42 -1.04 -5.37
CA SER A 72 -7.05 -1.48 -5.15
C SER A 72 -6.52 -0.86 -3.86
N TRP A 73 -6.38 -1.71 -2.84
CA TRP A 73 -5.87 -1.34 -1.54
C TRP A 73 -4.34 -1.44 -1.53
N ILE A 74 -3.66 -0.36 -1.15
CA ILE A 74 -2.23 -0.38 -0.83
C ILE A 74 -2.01 -0.74 0.64
N LYS A 75 -1.02 -1.59 0.90
CA LYS A 75 -0.68 -2.06 2.25
C LYS A 75 0.77 -1.68 2.56
N PRO A 76 1.05 -0.79 3.53
CA PRO A 76 2.42 -0.56 3.98
C PRO A 76 3.00 -1.79 4.73
N ASN A 77 2.12 -2.58 5.37
CA ASN A 77 2.52 -3.75 6.14
C ASN A 77 2.69 -4.99 5.23
N PHE A 78 3.91 -5.54 5.22
CA PHE A 78 4.27 -6.71 4.42
C PHE A 78 3.52 -7.98 4.83
N LEU A 79 3.50 -8.33 6.11
CA LEU A 79 2.88 -9.58 6.58
C LEU A 79 1.37 -9.57 6.41
N TRP A 80 0.73 -8.41 6.55
CA TRP A 80 -0.68 -8.24 6.19
C TRP A 80 -0.92 -8.51 4.69
N MET A 81 -0.06 -7.97 3.81
CA MET A 81 -0.17 -8.27 2.37
C MET A 81 0.02 -9.76 2.10
N MET A 82 1.04 -10.40 2.68
CA MET A 82 1.32 -11.81 2.44
C MET A 82 0.21 -12.72 2.98
N TYR A 83 -0.32 -12.46 4.17
CA TYR A 83 -1.50 -13.14 4.66
C TYR A 83 -2.70 -12.96 3.70
N ARG A 84 -2.93 -11.72 3.22
CA ARG A 84 -4.07 -11.40 2.38
C ARG A 84 -4.02 -12.10 1.02
N SER A 85 -2.85 -12.24 0.41
CA SER A 85 -2.62 -12.99 -0.83
C SER A 85 -2.47 -14.49 -0.62
N GLY A 86 -2.45 -14.97 0.64
CA GLY A 86 -2.12 -16.35 0.95
C GLY A 86 -0.72 -16.72 0.48
N TRP A 87 0.25 -15.84 0.68
CA TRP A 87 1.61 -16.02 0.19
C TRP A 87 1.69 -16.21 -1.34
N GLY A 88 0.85 -15.51 -2.09
CA GLY A 88 0.80 -15.62 -3.55
C GLY A 88 0.11 -16.88 -4.07
N THR A 89 -0.66 -17.59 -3.24
CA THR A 89 -1.38 -18.81 -3.65
C THR A 89 -2.85 -18.57 -3.97
N LYS A 90 -3.41 -17.40 -3.60
CA LYS A 90 -4.82 -17.09 -3.88
C LYS A 90 -5.00 -16.69 -5.35
N PRO A 91 -6.02 -17.23 -6.03
CA PRO A 91 -6.35 -16.84 -7.39
C PRO A 91 -6.51 -15.31 -7.56
N GLY A 92 -5.85 -14.75 -8.57
CA GLY A 92 -5.85 -13.32 -8.87
C GLY A 92 -4.95 -12.46 -7.97
N GLN A 93 -4.13 -13.08 -7.11
CA GLN A 93 -3.19 -12.43 -6.20
C GLN A 93 -1.83 -13.17 -6.13
N GLU A 94 -1.46 -13.83 -7.22
CA GLU A 94 -0.28 -14.69 -7.33
C GLU A 94 1.04 -13.90 -7.29
N VAL A 95 1.03 -12.65 -7.76
CA VAL A 95 2.21 -11.78 -7.76
C VAL A 95 1.99 -10.60 -6.81
N THR A 96 2.84 -10.52 -5.79
CA THR A 96 2.90 -9.35 -4.89
C THR A 96 3.98 -8.39 -5.39
N LEU A 97 3.59 -7.15 -5.66
CA LEU A 97 4.48 -6.06 -6.04
C LEU A 97 4.78 -5.18 -4.82
N GLY A 98 6.06 -4.93 -4.58
CA GLY A 98 6.52 -3.84 -3.72
C GLY A 98 6.68 -2.58 -4.56
N LEU A 99 5.89 -1.55 -4.24
CA LEU A 99 5.91 -0.24 -4.87
C LEU A 99 6.59 0.75 -3.93
N ARG A 100 7.78 1.23 -4.30
CA ARG A 100 8.45 2.28 -3.55
C ARG A 100 7.97 3.64 -4.03
N ILE A 101 7.19 4.35 -3.22
CA ILE A 101 6.61 5.65 -3.56
C ILE A 101 7.24 6.75 -2.69
N ARG A 102 7.06 8.02 -3.07
CA ARG A 102 7.48 9.16 -2.25
C ARG A 102 6.78 9.12 -0.90
N ARG A 103 7.52 9.33 0.18
CA ARG A 103 6.97 9.32 1.54
C ARG A 103 5.94 10.43 1.72
N SER A 104 6.24 11.63 1.23
CA SER A 104 5.32 12.76 1.25
C SER A 104 3.98 12.49 0.57
N PHE A 105 3.97 11.70 -0.52
CA PHE A 105 2.73 11.31 -1.18
C PHE A 105 1.90 10.37 -0.32
N PHE A 106 2.53 9.38 0.33
CA PHE A 106 1.83 8.49 1.26
C PHE A 106 1.25 9.25 2.46
N ASP A 107 2.02 10.19 3.02
CA ASP A 107 1.56 11.01 4.15
C ASP A 107 0.35 11.88 3.76
N GLN A 108 0.30 12.40 2.52
CA GLN A 108 -0.88 13.08 1.98
C GLN A 108 -2.08 12.15 1.85
N LEU A 109 -1.89 10.92 1.37
CA LEU A 109 -2.97 9.93 1.32
C LEU A 109 -3.54 9.66 2.71
N LEU A 110 -2.66 9.50 3.71
CA LEU A 110 -3.07 9.23 5.09
C LEU A 110 -3.81 10.41 5.71
N ALA A 111 -3.33 11.64 5.48
CA ALA A 111 -3.97 12.87 6.00
C ALA A 111 -5.38 13.10 5.42
N ARG A 112 -5.65 12.62 4.21
CA ARG A 112 -6.97 12.70 3.55
C ARG A 112 -7.86 11.48 3.82
N ALA A 113 -7.35 10.46 4.51
CA ALA A 113 -8.06 9.20 4.63
C ALA A 113 -9.23 9.29 5.62
N VAL A 114 -10.36 8.70 5.22
CA VAL A 114 -11.54 8.53 6.08
C VAL A 114 -11.69 7.06 6.41
N ALA A 115 -11.96 6.74 7.69
CA ALA A 115 -12.17 5.38 8.14
C ALA A 115 -13.30 4.69 7.36
N SER A 116 -13.05 3.48 6.85
CA SER A 116 -14.02 2.70 6.07
C SER A 116 -15.15 2.11 6.91
N SER A 117 -15.00 2.13 8.23
CA SER A 117 -15.99 1.71 9.22
C SER A 117 -16.32 2.87 10.18
N PHE A 118 -17.57 2.91 10.61
CA PHE A 118 -18.03 3.87 11.62
C PHE A 118 -17.58 3.42 13.01
N ASP A 119 -16.93 4.33 13.75
CA ASP A 119 -16.67 4.17 15.18
C ASP A 119 -17.40 5.28 15.96
N PRO A 120 -18.39 4.93 16.81
CA PRO A 120 -19.12 5.91 17.61
C PRO A 120 -18.22 6.64 18.63
N ALA A 121 -17.04 6.13 18.96
CA ALA A 121 -16.10 6.76 19.89
C ALA A 121 -15.20 7.84 19.23
N CYS A 122 -15.13 7.89 17.90
CA CYS A 122 -14.18 8.73 17.17
C CYS A 122 -14.65 10.16 16.87
N GLY A 123 -15.81 10.58 17.38
CA GLY A 123 -16.27 11.98 17.30
C GLY A 123 -17.42 12.26 16.33
N PRO A 124 -17.32 12.00 15.01
CA PRO A 124 -18.39 12.38 14.08
C PRO A 124 -19.62 11.52 14.29
N SER A 125 -20.79 12.09 14.07
CA SER A 125 -22.04 11.34 13.99
C SER A 125 -21.99 10.37 12.80
N LYS A 126 -22.83 9.33 12.85
CA LYS A 126 -22.96 8.36 11.76
C LYS A 126 -23.31 9.03 10.41
N THR A 127 -24.04 10.15 10.44
CA THR A 127 -24.41 10.91 9.24
C THR A 127 -23.21 11.65 8.67
N GLU A 128 -22.44 12.35 9.51
CA GLU A 128 -21.22 13.05 9.11
C GLU A 128 -20.17 12.08 8.58
N TRP A 129 -19.97 10.94 9.25
CA TRP A 129 -19.07 9.89 8.77
C TRP A 129 -19.49 9.36 7.39
N LYS A 130 -20.78 9.08 7.16
CA LYS A 130 -21.26 8.64 5.84
C LYS A 130 -21.00 9.68 4.76
N ALA A 131 -21.27 10.96 5.05
CA ALA A 131 -20.99 12.04 4.12
C ALA A 131 -19.49 12.13 3.79
N ALA A 132 -18.63 12.05 4.82
CA ALA A 132 -17.18 12.05 4.68
C ALA A 132 -16.68 10.88 3.82
N VAL A 133 -17.17 9.66 4.06
CA VAL A 133 -16.81 8.47 3.25
C VAL A 133 -17.23 8.63 1.79
N LEU A 134 -18.39 9.21 1.52
CA LEU A 134 -18.88 9.46 0.15
C LEU A 134 -18.09 10.55 -0.58
N SER A 135 -17.60 11.55 0.15
CA SER A 135 -16.76 12.62 -0.42
C SER A 135 -15.28 12.25 -0.50
N SER A 136 -14.80 11.31 0.31
CA SER A 136 -13.37 11.04 0.47
C SER A 136 -12.70 10.47 -0.79
N GLU A 137 -11.51 10.96 -1.07
CA GLU A 137 -10.59 10.42 -2.07
C GLU A 137 -9.85 9.17 -1.56
N VAL A 138 -9.73 8.99 -0.24
CA VAL A 138 -8.96 7.89 0.35
C VAL A 138 -9.74 7.24 1.49
N ARG A 139 -9.86 5.92 1.45
CA ARG A 139 -10.42 5.14 2.55
C ARG A 139 -9.30 4.48 3.35
N LEU A 140 -9.38 4.56 4.68
CA LEU A 140 -8.50 3.85 5.60
C LEU A 140 -9.25 2.69 6.25
N GLN A 141 -8.65 1.52 6.26
CA GLN A 141 -9.15 0.38 7.02
C GLN A 141 -8.05 -0.19 7.91
N TRP A 142 -8.42 -0.54 9.13
CA TRP A 142 -7.59 -1.27 10.07
C TRP A 142 -8.01 -2.73 10.10
N ASP A 143 -7.07 -3.64 9.82
CA ASP A 143 -7.26 -5.08 9.88
C ASP A 143 -6.28 -5.71 10.87
N PRO A 144 -6.49 -6.97 11.32
CA PRO A 144 -5.51 -7.61 12.18
C PRO A 144 -4.15 -7.64 11.48
N ASP A 145 -3.08 -7.33 12.21
CA ASP A 145 -1.74 -7.66 11.78
C ASP A 145 -1.49 -9.16 11.97
N HIS A 146 -0.46 -9.70 11.33
CA HIS A 146 -0.19 -11.14 11.31
C HIS A 146 1.29 -11.44 11.51
N LEU A 147 1.59 -12.59 12.11
CA LEU A 147 2.92 -13.18 12.14
C LEU A 147 3.20 -13.97 10.85
N PRO A 148 4.46 -14.37 10.57
CA PRO A 148 4.81 -15.16 9.39
C PRO A 148 4.01 -16.46 9.22
N ASP A 149 3.61 -17.10 10.31
CA ASP A 149 2.78 -18.31 10.33
C ASP A 149 1.28 -18.05 10.05
N GLY A 150 0.89 -16.77 9.91
CA GLY A 150 -0.49 -16.35 9.68
C GLY A 150 -1.34 -16.23 10.95
N SER A 151 -0.77 -16.39 12.14
CA SER A 151 -1.46 -16.09 13.39
C SER A 151 -1.71 -14.59 13.52
N ARG A 152 -2.85 -14.23 14.12
CA ARG A 152 -3.27 -12.83 14.30
C ARG A 152 -2.53 -12.19 15.47
N CYS A 153 -2.24 -10.90 15.35
CA CYS A 153 -1.76 -10.06 16.45
C CYS A 153 -2.88 -9.15 16.98
N GLU A 154 -2.73 -8.69 18.23
CA GLU A 154 -3.58 -7.64 18.82
C GLU A 154 -3.35 -6.27 18.16
N ARG A 155 -2.14 -6.06 17.62
CA ARG A 155 -1.86 -4.91 16.76
C ARG A 155 -2.64 -5.01 15.45
N ARG A 156 -3.10 -3.86 14.94
CA ARG A 156 -3.81 -3.72 13.67
C ARG A 156 -2.93 -3.04 12.63
N ALA A 157 -3.02 -3.51 11.39
CA ALA A 157 -2.31 -2.99 10.24
C ALA A 157 -3.21 -2.12 9.37
N ALA A 158 -2.67 -1.00 8.90
CA ALA A 158 -3.36 -0.09 8.00
C ALA A 158 -3.42 -0.65 6.57
N GLN A 159 -4.51 -0.34 5.87
CA GLN A 159 -4.55 -0.34 4.41
C GLN A 159 -5.32 0.88 3.91
N LEU A 160 -4.86 1.44 2.78
CA LEU A 160 -5.45 2.61 2.16
C LEU A 160 -6.00 2.25 0.79
N HIS A 161 -7.17 2.77 0.46
CA HIS A 161 -7.73 2.70 -0.89
C HIS A 161 -7.91 4.10 -1.45
N PRO A 162 -7.00 4.56 -2.33
CA PRO A 162 -7.19 5.76 -3.12
C PRO A 162 -8.26 5.53 -4.19
N HIS A 163 -9.26 6.39 -4.26
CA HIS A 163 -10.23 6.46 -5.35
C HIS A 163 -9.60 7.19 -6.53
N THR A 164 -9.49 6.50 -7.67
CA THR A 164 -8.89 7.00 -8.91
C THR A 164 -9.72 8.09 -9.59
N GLU A 165 -11.04 8.16 -9.38
CA GLU A 165 -11.93 9.08 -10.12
C GLU A 165 -11.93 10.54 -9.63
N ARG A 166 -11.35 10.86 -8.45
CA ARG A 166 -11.45 12.21 -7.85
C ARG A 166 -10.12 12.90 -7.52
N ALA A 167 -9.00 12.19 -7.61
CA ALA A 167 -7.67 12.80 -7.43
C ALA A 167 -7.27 13.78 -8.58
N ASP A 168 -8.16 13.97 -9.56
CA ASP A 168 -7.95 14.79 -10.77
C ASP A 168 -8.38 16.26 -10.64
N CYS A 169 -8.86 16.70 -9.47
CA CYS A 169 -9.04 18.14 -9.22
C CYS A 169 -7.69 18.77 -8.89
N GLU A 170 -7.03 19.34 -9.93
CA GLU A 170 -5.78 20.13 -9.95
C GLU A 170 -4.45 19.42 -10.26
N ALA A 171 -4.44 18.19 -10.77
CA ALA A 171 -3.24 17.65 -11.42
C ALA A 171 -3.31 17.84 -12.95
N PRO A 172 -2.27 18.39 -13.62
CA PRO A 172 -2.24 18.43 -15.08
C PRO A 172 -2.40 17.02 -15.64
N ARG A 173 -3.11 16.89 -16.76
CA ARG A 173 -3.47 15.64 -17.48
C ARG A 173 -2.26 14.87 -18.06
N SER A 174 -1.23 14.67 -17.26
CA SER A 174 -0.15 13.75 -17.48
C SER A 174 -0.31 12.61 -16.48
N ASN A 175 -1.00 11.55 -16.90
CA ASN A 175 -0.85 10.19 -16.40
C ASN A 175 -0.79 10.04 -14.86
N PRO A 176 -1.88 9.61 -14.16
CA PRO A 176 -1.86 9.40 -12.70
C PRO A 176 -0.86 8.32 -12.22
N THR A 177 -0.12 7.69 -13.14
CA THR A 177 1.02 6.82 -12.87
C THR A 177 2.35 7.58 -12.63
N ALA A 178 2.40 8.92 -12.74
CA ALA A 178 3.62 9.70 -12.48
C ALA A 178 3.95 9.87 -10.98
N VAL A 179 3.57 8.91 -10.14
CA VAL A 179 4.32 8.64 -8.92
C VAL A 179 5.49 7.79 -9.36
N ALA A 180 6.68 8.39 -9.43
CA ALA A 180 7.95 7.70 -9.59
C ALA A 180 8.02 6.51 -8.62
N ALA A 181 7.66 5.31 -9.09
CA ALA A 181 7.57 4.11 -8.29
C ALA A 181 8.38 3.00 -8.93
N THR A 182 9.38 2.50 -8.22
CA THR A 182 10.10 1.30 -8.66
C THR A 182 9.29 0.08 -8.25
N MET A 183 8.96 -0.76 -9.22
CA MET A 183 8.19 -1.99 -9.00
C MET A 183 9.14 -3.17 -8.92
N ARG A 184 9.04 -3.95 -7.84
CA ARG A 184 9.80 -5.19 -7.68
C ARG A 184 8.87 -6.32 -7.26
N ALA A 185 9.09 -7.51 -7.82
CA ALA A 185 8.46 -8.72 -7.32
C ALA A 185 8.94 -8.97 -5.88
N VAL A 186 8.01 -9.28 -4.98
CA VAL A 186 8.39 -9.87 -3.70
C VAL A 186 8.34 -11.38 -3.86
N THR A 187 9.52 -12.00 -3.92
CA THR A 187 9.61 -13.45 -4.01
C THR A 187 9.37 -14.09 -2.65
N ARG A 188 8.85 -15.31 -2.68
CA ARG A 188 8.72 -16.18 -1.51
C ARG A 188 10.14 -16.44 -0.99
N GLN A 189 10.55 -15.78 0.09
CA GLN A 189 11.69 -16.27 0.85
C GLN A 189 11.18 -17.43 1.72
N PRO A 190 11.77 -18.62 1.63
CA PRO A 190 11.50 -19.65 2.62
C PRO A 190 11.92 -19.08 3.98
N PHE A 191 10.99 -19.07 4.94
CA PHE A 191 11.35 -18.90 6.33
C PHE A 191 12.17 -20.15 6.70
N ALA A 192 13.48 -19.98 6.83
CA ALA A 192 14.38 -20.97 7.41
C ALA A 192 14.24 -20.98 8.93
#